data_AF-A0A8G1W202-F1
#
_entry.id   AF-A0A8G1W202-F1
#
_cell.length_a   1.000
_cell.length_b   1.000
_cell.length_c   1.000
_cell.angle_alpha   90.00
_cell.angle_beta   90.00
_cell.angle_gamma   90.00
#
_symmetry.space_group_name_H-M   'P 1'
#
loop_
_entity.id
_entity.type
_entity.pdbx_description
1 polymer ?
#
loop_
_entity_poly.entity_id
_entity_poly.type
_entity_poly.pdbx_seq_one_letter_code
_entity_poly.pdbx_strand_id
1 'polypeptide(L)'
;MHPPLRIAILECDTPVDKVNTKYGGYRGVFAKLLHESAATLGQPDRLDPETGLDITGWDVVTAQEYPNLDDVDAIVLSGSKHDSFADHPWILKLVDFTRKAYEDKRVKIFAICFGHQILARALGVKVGRNPKGWELAVCEVDLSEQGRELFGREKLVSLPPVPNLTPRKGAS
;
A
#
# COMPACT_ATOMS: atom_id res chain seq x y z
N MET A 1 -24.15 12.69 11.00
CA MET A 1 -23.00 12.47 10.10
C MET A 1 -21.85 11.95 10.94
N HIS A 2 -21.25 10.83 10.53
CA HIS A 2 -20.06 10.31 11.19
C HIS A 2 -18.87 11.25 10.89
N PRO A 3 -17.91 11.42 11.81
CA PRO A 3 -16.69 12.15 11.50
C PRO A 3 -15.94 11.48 10.32
N PRO A 4 -15.18 12.25 9.52
CA PRO A 4 -14.43 11.69 8.40
C PRO A 4 -13.41 10.66 8.89
N LEU A 5 -13.16 9.64 8.07
CA LEU A 5 -12.10 8.68 8.31
C LEU A 5 -10.75 9.33 8.01
N ARG A 6 -9.89 9.42 9.03
CA ARG A 6 -8.57 10.09 8.92
C ARG A 6 -7.53 9.08 8.45
N ILE A 7 -7.04 9.25 7.22
CA ILE A 7 -6.12 8.33 6.56
C ILE A 7 -4.81 9.04 6.27
N ALA A 8 -3.70 8.51 6.80
CA ALA A 8 -2.36 8.98 6.46
C ALA A 8 -1.71 8.10 5.39
N ILE A 9 -1.26 8.72 4.30
CA ILE A 9 -0.47 8.08 3.26
C ILE A 9 1.01 8.31 3.56
N LEU A 10 1.75 7.25 3.89
CA LEU A 10 3.20 7.29 4.05
C LEU A 10 3.86 7.06 2.69
N GLU A 11 4.43 8.13 2.13
CA GLU A 11 5.08 8.11 0.82
C GLU A 11 6.51 7.58 0.93
N CYS A 12 6.69 6.31 0.56
CA CYS A 12 7.96 5.57 0.65
C CYS A 12 8.84 5.71 -0.61
N ASP A 13 8.41 6.50 -1.60
CA ASP A 13 9.12 6.88 -2.83
C ASP A 13 8.32 7.98 -3.53
N THR A 14 8.81 8.47 -4.66
CA THR A 14 8.05 9.34 -5.56
C THR A 14 7.57 8.54 -6.77
N PRO A 15 6.30 8.69 -7.21
CA PRO A 15 5.84 8.07 -8.45
C PRO A 15 6.65 8.53 -9.67
N VAL A 16 6.63 7.74 -10.75
CA VAL A 16 7.21 8.14 -12.03
C VAL A 16 6.61 9.46 -12.54
N ASP A 17 7.41 10.27 -13.25
CA ASP A 17 7.07 11.66 -13.60
C ASP A 17 5.66 11.86 -14.15
N LYS A 18 5.22 11.00 -15.08
CA LYS A 18 3.87 11.10 -15.66
C LYS A 18 2.76 10.98 -14.62
N VAL A 19 2.93 10.09 -13.64
CA VAL A 19 2.00 9.89 -12.52
C VAL A 19 2.14 11.05 -11.55
N ASN A 20 3.37 11.46 -11.25
CA ASN A 20 3.62 12.57 -10.33
C ASN A 20 3.04 13.90 -10.84
N THR A 21 3.18 14.22 -12.13
CA THR A 21 2.57 15.41 -12.75
C THR A 21 1.04 15.37 -12.69
N LYS A 22 0.45 14.17 -12.81
CA LYS A 22 -1.01 14.01 -12.83
C LYS A 22 -1.63 14.06 -11.43
N TYR A 23 -0.94 13.53 -10.42
CA TYR A 23 -1.51 13.29 -9.10
C TYR A 23 -0.79 14.02 -7.95
N GLY A 24 0.41 14.53 -8.16
CA GLY A 24 1.19 15.23 -7.13
C GLY A 24 1.62 14.31 -5.99
N GLY A 25 2.27 13.19 -6.31
CA GLY A 25 2.75 12.20 -5.32
C GLY A 25 1.81 11.02 -5.11
N TYR A 26 2.20 10.11 -4.20
CA TYR A 26 1.37 8.95 -3.88
C TYR A 26 0.09 9.33 -3.14
N ARG A 27 0.11 10.40 -2.33
CA ARG A 27 -1.09 10.92 -1.67
C ARG A 27 -2.22 11.16 -2.68
N GLY A 28 -1.96 11.83 -3.79
CA GLY A 28 -2.99 12.12 -4.78
C GLY A 28 -3.48 10.87 -5.54
N VAL A 29 -2.60 9.89 -5.77
CA VAL A 29 -2.99 8.61 -6.36
C VAL A 29 -3.96 7.88 -5.43
N PHE A 30 -3.62 7.75 -4.15
CA PHE A 30 -4.47 7.05 -3.18
C PHE A 30 -5.72 7.82 -2.83
N ALA A 31 -5.64 9.14 -2.69
CA ALA A 31 -6.82 9.97 -2.48
C ALA A 31 -7.85 9.74 -3.58
N LYS A 32 -7.42 9.82 -4.86
CA LYS A 32 -8.31 9.56 -5.98
C LYS A 32 -8.93 8.16 -5.89
N LEU A 33 -8.13 7.12 -5.69
CA LEU A 33 -8.62 5.74 -5.63
C LEU A 33 -9.60 5.52 -4.47
N LEU A 34 -9.35 6.12 -3.31
CA LEU A 34 -10.20 6.00 -2.13
C LEU A 34 -11.54 6.74 -2.32
N HIS A 35 -11.53 7.94 -2.89
CA HIS A 35 -12.75 8.66 -3.25
C HIS A 35 -13.58 7.90 -4.30
N GLU A 36 -12.95 7.41 -5.38
CA GLU A 36 -13.64 6.60 -6.40
C GLU A 36 -14.20 5.29 -5.82
N SER A 37 -13.48 4.67 -4.88
CA SER A 37 -13.94 3.47 -4.18
C SER A 37 -15.14 3.78 -3.28
N ALA A 38 -15.10 4.87 -2.51
CA ALA A 38 -16.21 5.30 -1.67
C ALA A 38 -17.47 5.57 -2.51
N ALA A 39 -17.33 6.21 -3.67
CA ALA A 39 -18.43 6.44 -4.60
C ALA A 39 -18.99 5.11 -5.16
N THR A 40 -18.11 4.17 -5.50
CA THR A 40 -18.49 2.86 -6.06
C THR A 40 -19.22 1.98 -5.03
N LEU A 41 -18.97 2.15 -3.73
CA LEU A 41 -19.69 1.42 -2.68
C LEU A 41 -21.18 1.73 -2.66
N GLY A 42 -21.61 2.90 -3.16
CA GLY A 42 -23.02 3.31 -3.20
C GLY A 42 -23.68 3.41 -1.82
N GLN A 43 -22.88 3.62 -0.76
CA GLN A 43 -23.32 3.68 0.64
C GLN A 43 -22.96 5.03 1.28
N PRO A 44 -23.52 6.16 0.80
CA PRO A 44 -23.14 7.50 1.25
C PRO A 44 -23.40 7.75 2.74
N ASP A 45 -24.42 7.11 3.33
CA ASP A 45 -24.70 7.20 4.77
C ASP A 45 -23.59 6.57 5.63
N ARG A 46 -22.84 5.62 5.06
CA ARG A 46 -21.73 4.92 5.73
C ARG A 46 -20.39 5.61 5.47
N LEU A 47 -20.14 5.99 4.22
CA LEU A 47 -18.91 6.66 3.82
C LEU A 47 -19.24 7.61 2.65
N ASP A 48 -19.40 8.88 2.98
CA ASP A 48 -19.62 9.92 1.98
C ASP A 48 -18.32 10.11 1.16
N PRO A 49 -18.37 10.03 -0.18
CA PRO A 49 -17.17 10.11 -1.00
C PRO A 49 -16.53 11.49 -1.01
N GLU A 50 -17.24 12.58 -0.68
CA GLU A 50 -16.70 13.94 -0.72
C GLU A 50 -16.22 14.40 0.65
N THR A 51 -16.93 14.00 1.71
CA THR A 51 -16.74 14.52 3.08
C THR A 51 -16.37 13.46 4.10
N GLY A 52 -16.50 12.17 3.75
CA GLY A 52 -16.24 11.06 4.65
C GLY A 52 -14.77 10.63 4.75
N LEU A 53 -13.88 11.27 4.00
CA LEU A 53 -12.46 10.94 3.94
C LEU A 53 -11.60 12.18 4.20
N ASP A 54 -10.72 12.10 5.18
CA ASP A 54 -9.67 13.09 5.43
C ASP A 54 -8.31 12.45 5.17
N ILE A 55 -7.63 12.86 4.09
CA ILE A 55 -6.45 12.17 3.56
C ILE A 55 -5.22 13.08 3.59
N THR A 56 -4.25 12.69 4.42
CA THR A 56 -2.96 13.39 4.57
C THR A 56 -1.83 12.61 3.92
N GLY A 57 -0.77 13.28 3.48
CA GLY A 57 0.43 12.66 2.90
C GLY A 57 1.65 13.02 3.71
N TRP A 58 2.54 12.06 3.90
CA TRP A 58 3.73 12.18 4.75
C TRP A 58 4.95 11.63 4.01
N ASP A 59 5.91 12.50 3.73
CA ASP A 59 7.19 12.08 3.13
C ASP A 59 8.07 11.44 4.19
N VAL A 60 8.11 10.11 4.17
CA VAL A 60 8.92 9.32 5.12
C VAL A 60 10.35 9.13 4.66
N VAL A 61 10.69 9.48 3.42
CA VAL A 61 12.00 9.25 2.81
C VAL A 61 12.91 10.46 2.99
N THR A 62 12.48 11.64 2.51
CA THR A 62 13.32 12.84 2.51
C THR A 62 13.09 13.65 3.78
N ALA A 63 11.84 14.02 4.05
CA ALA A 63 11.48 14.79 5.25
C ALA A 63 11.48 13.92 6.53
N GLN A 64 11.27 12.61 6.38
CA GLN A 64 11.10 11.66 7.50
C GLN A 64 10.01 12.10 8.48
N GLU A 65 8.92 12.63 7.95
CA GLU A 65 7.76 13.10 8.71
C GLU A 65 6.73 11.99 8.88
N TYR A 66 6.04 12.00 10.02
CA TYR A 66 5.06 10.98 10.38
C TYR A 66 3.89 11.63 11.12
N PRO A 67 2.65 11.14 10.93
CA PRO A 67 1.52 11.61 11.71
C PRO A 67 1.66 11.20 13.17
N ASN A 68 1.01 11.94 14.06
CA ASN A 68 0.68 11.40 15.37
C ASN A 68 -0.39 10.31 15.20
N LEU A 69 -0.21 9.17 15.87
CA LEU A 69 -1.15 8.04 15.76
C LEU A 69 -2.54 8.39 16.29
N ASP A 70 -2.64 9.29 17.27
CA ASP A 70 -3.93 9.77 17.80
C ASP A 70 -4.77 10.52 16.76
N ASP A 71 -4.10 11.10 15.76
CA ASP A 71 -4.71 11.94 14.73
C ASP A 71 -5.17 11.14 13.49
N VAL A 72 -4.94 9.82 13.46
CA VAL A 72 -5.27 8.97 12.31
C VAL A 72 -6.05 7.73 12.72
N ASP A 73 -6.93 7.27 11.82
CA ASP A 73 -7.69 6.03 11.99
C ASP A 73 -7.11 4.91 11.10
N ALA A 74 -6.43 5.28 10.01
CA ALA A 74 -5.75 4.35 9.15
C ALA A 74 -4.45 4.92 8.56
N ILE A 75 -3.54 4.02 8.20
CA ILE A 75 -2.28 4.31 7.53
C ILE A 75 -2.19 3.48 6.26
N VAL A 76 -1.79 4.13 5.17
CA VAL A 76 -1.43 3.49 3.90
C VAL A 76 0.07 3.60 3.69
N LEU A 77 0.78 2.46 3.60
CA LEU A 77 2.19 2.43 3.22
C LEU A 77 2.31 2.22 1.71
N SER A 78 2.88 3.19 1.00
CA SER A 78 3.07 3.09 -0.44
C SER A 78 4.09 2.02 -0.84
N GLY A 79 4.12 1.70 -2.13
CA GLY A 79 5.25 1.00 -2.74
C GLY A 79 6.50 1.88 -2.79
N SER A 80 7.63 1.25 -3.10
CA SER A 80 8.92 1.91 -3.27
C SER A 80 9.84 1.06 -4.14
N LYS A 81 10.80 1.69 -4.83
CA LYS A 81 11.90 1.00 -5.51
C LYS A 81 13.04 0.58 -4.57
N HIS A 82 13.03 1.05 -3.31
CA HIS A 82 14.08 0.78 -2.34
C HIS A 82 14.02 -0.67 -1.81
N ASP A 83 15.17 -1.18 -1.35
CA ASP A 83 15.27 -2.46 -0.66
C ASP A 83 14.74 -2.31 0.79
N SER A 84 13.56 -2.89 1.10
CA SER A 84 12.92 -2.78 2.44
C SER A 84 13.69 -3.41 3.60
N PHE A 85 14.61 -4.31 3.29
CA PHE A 85 15.50 -4.98 4.23
C PHE A 85 16.81 -4.21 4.44
N ALA A 86 17.03 -3.11 3.73
CA ALA A 86 18.20 -2.26 3.97
C ALA A 86 18.08 -1.54 5.34
N ASP A 87 19.23 -1.18 5.89
CA ASP A 87 19.34 -0.48 7.19
C ASP A 87 19.55 1.02 7.02
N HIS A 88 18.95 1.61 5.98
CA HIS A 88 18.91 3.06 5.86
C HIS A 88 18.13 3.67 7.05
N PRO A 89 18.58 4.78 7.65
CA PRO A 89 17.95 5.34 8.85
C PRO A 89 16.44 5.57 8.72
N TRP A 90 15.98 6.07 7.56
CA TRP A 90 14.56 6.30 7.32
C TRP A 90 13.75 5.00 7.26
N ILE A 91 14.32 3.89 6.77
CA ILE A 91 13.68 2.57 6.75
C ILE A 91 13.54 2.04 8.17
N LEU A 92 14.59 2.14 8.98
CA LEU A 92 14.55 1.72 10.37
C LEU A 92 13.49 2.49 11.16
N LYS A 93 13.43 3.82 10.94
CA LYS A 93 12.40 4.70 11.51
C LYS A 93 10.99 4.29 11.06
N LEU A 94 10.82 3.99 9.77
CA LEU A 94 9.54 3.55 9.21
C LEU A 94 9.10 2.20 9.81
N VAL A 95 10.01 1.24 9.97
CA VAL A 95 9.73 -0.05 10.62
C VAL A 95 9.31 0.16 12.08
N ASP A 96 9.99 1.05 12.80
CA ASP A 96 9.64 1.38 14.19
C ASP A 96 8.26 2.03 14.31
N PHE A 97 7.98 3.03 13.47
CA PHE A 97 6.67 3.67 13.42
C PHE A 97 5.56 2.68 13.05
N THR A 98 5.79 1.82 12.05
CA THR A 98 4.83 0.80 11.61
C THR A 98 4.51 -0.19 12.73
N ARG A 99 5.50 -0.54 13.55
CA ARG A 99 5.29 -1.40 14.73
C ARG A 99 4.38 -0.73 15.75
N LYS A 100 4.63 0.54 16.09
CA LYS A 100 3.79 1.33 17.01
C LYS A 100 2.35 1.45 16.50
N ALA A 101 2.19 1.72 15.21
CA ALA A 101 0.89 1.76 14.56
C ALA A 101 0.14 0.42 14.62
N TYR A 102 0.85 -0.71 14.50
CA TYR A 102 0.25 -2.04 14.58
C TYR A 102 -0.14 -2.44 16.02
N GLU A 103 0.62 -1.96 17.00
CA GLU A 103 0.33 -2.15 18.41
C GLU A 103 -0.93 -1.39 18.84
N ASP A 104 -1.17 -0.20 18.27
CA ASP A 104 -2.44 0.52 18.42
C ASP A 104 -3.58 -0.19 17.66
N LYS A 105 -4.51 -0.79 18.39
CA LYS A 105 -5.64 -1.56 17.80
C LYS A 105 -6.68 -0.72 17.09
N ARG A 106 -6.68 0.60 17.32
CA ARG A 106 -7.57 1.55 16.63
C ARG A 106 -7.12 1.77 15.19
N VAL A 107 -5.81 1.89 14.98
CA VAL A 107 -5.22 2.22 13.69
C VAL A 107 -5.25 1.00 12.75
N LYS A 108 -5.80 1.18 11.55
CA LYS A 108 -5.79 0.16 10.50
C LYS A 108 -4.62 0.39 9.55
N ILE A 109 -3.94 -0.68 9.16
CA ILE A 109 -2.78 -0.59 8.26
C ILE A 109 -3.13 -1.26 6.94
N PHE A 110 -2.99 -0.51 5.86
CA PHE A 110 -3.00 -1.01 4.50
C PHE A 110 -1.62 -0.79 3.90
N ALA A 111 -1.00 -1.82 3.36
CA ALA A 111 0.37 -1.74 2.88
C ALA A 111 0.45 -2.17 1.41
N ILE A 112 1.46 -1.74 0.67
CA ILE A 112 1.59 -2.07 -0.77
C ILE A 112 3.04 -2.36 -1.10
N CYS A 113 3.31 -3.52 -1.71
CA CYS A 113 4.66 -3.93 -2.15
C CYS A 113 5.73 -3.74 -1.06
N PHE A 114 6.65 -2.79 -1.21
CA PHE A 114 7.61 -2.37 -0.18
C PHE A 114 6.96 -2.16 1.19
N GLY A 115 5.83 -1.47 1.27
CA GLY A 115 5.11 -1.25 2.52
C GLY A 115 4.70 -2.56 3.21
N HIS A 116 4.31 -3.59 2.46
CA HIS A 116 3.97 -4.90 3.05
C HIS A 116 5.19 -5.57 3.64
N GLN A 117 6.34 -5.43 3.00
CA GLN A 117 7.61 -5.94 3.52
C GLN A 117 8.03 -5.20 4.79
N ILE A 118 7.82 -3.88 4.85
CA ILE A 118 8.03 -3.09 6.07
C ILE A 118 7.13 -3.57 7.21
N LEU A 119 5.83 -3.79 6.95
CA LEU A 119 4.90 -4.32 7.94
C LEU A 119 5.35 -5.71 8.42
N ALA A 120 5.72 -6.61 7.52
CA ALA A 120 6.24 -7.93 7.88
C ALA A 120 7.49 -7.81 8.78
N ARG A 121 8.43 -6.94 8.42
CA ARG A 121 9.64 -6.66 9.22
C ARG A 121 9.29 -6.08 10.59
N ALA A 122 8.31 -5.20 10.69
CA ALA A 122 7.83 -4.63 11.95
C ALA A 122 7.27 -5.73 12.89
N LEU A 123 6.67 -6.78 12.31
CA LEU A 123 6.17 -7.97 13.01
C LEU A 123 7.23 -9.05 13.27
N GLY A 124 8.51 -8.77 12.98
CA GLY A 124 9.61 -9.70 13.22
C GLY A 124 9.81 -10.74 12.12
N VAL A 125 9.11 -10.64 10.99
CA VAL A 125 9.33 -11.52 9.83
C VAL A 125 10.62 -11.12 9.12
N LYS A 126 11.42 -12.12 8.76
CA LYS A 126 12.63 -11.90 7.96
C LYS A 126 12.25 -11.55 6.51
N VAL A 127 12.69 -10.39 6.06
CA VAL A 127 12.59 -9.95 4.66
C VAL A 127 13.98 -9.94 4.04
N GLY A 128 14.09 -10.30 2.77
CA GLY A 128 15.34 -10.28 2.04
C GLY A 128 15.15 -10.44 0.54
N ARG A 129 16.27 -10.49 -0.19
CA ARG A 129 16.27 -10.70 -1.64
C ARG A 129 15.69 -12.07 -1.97
N ASN A 130 14.84 -12.11 -3.00
CA ASN A 130 14.41 -13.37 -3.58
C ASN A 130 15.62 -14.03 -4.27
N PRO A 131 16.05 -15.24 -3.84
CA PRO A 131 17.16 -15.94 -4.48
C PRO A 131 16.90 -16.29 -5.95
N LYS A 132 15.64 -16.25 -6.40
CA LYS A 132 15.23 -16.49 -7.79
C LYS A 132 15.22 -15.22 -8.66
N GLY A 133 15.62 -14.07 -8.11
CA GLY A 133 15.68 -12.80 -8.85
C GLY A 133 14.38 -11.99 -8.78
N TRP A 134 14.29 -10.96 -9.64
CA TRP A 134 13.14 -10.08 -9.73
C TRP A 134 11.95 -10.78 -10.38
N GLU A 135 10.79 -10.67 -9.75
CA GLU A 135 9.52 -11.15 -10.31
C GLU A 135 8.71 -9.95 -10.78
N LEU A 136 8.43 -9.89 -12.09
CA LEU A 136 7.49 -8.95 -12.68
C LEU A 136 6.40 -9.78 -13.37
N ALA A 137 5.46 -10.26 -12.58
CA ALA A 137 4.37 -11.10 -13.05
C ALA A 137 3.04 -10.59 -12.51
N VAL A 138 1.99 -10.70 -13.32
CA VAL A 138 0.65 -10.79 -12.76
C VAL A 138 0.51 -12.23 -12.28
N CYS A 139 0.30 -12.42 -10.99
CA CYS A 139 0.10 -13.75 -10.42
C CYS A 139 -1.38 -13.92 -10.09
N GLU A 140 -1.90 -15.12 -10.33
CA GLU A 140 -3.18 -15.50 -9.75
C GLU A 140 -2.99 -15.63 -8.24
N VAL A 141 -3.88 -14.98 -7.49
CA VAL A 141 -3.91 -15.06 -6.04
C VAL A 141 -5.19 -15.78 -5.66
N ASP A 142 -5.04 -16.98 -5.12
CA ASP A 142 -6.14 -17.73 -4.51
C ASP A 142 -6.61 -16.98 -3.27
N LEU A 143 -7.92 -16.75 -3.19
CA LEU A 143 -8.51 -16.05 -2.05
C LEU A 143 -8.72 -17.02 -0.90
N SER A 144 -8.40 -16.57 0.33
CA SER A 144 -8.83 -17.24 1.55
C SER A 144 -10.36 -17.24 1.64
N GLU A 145 -10.93 -18.00 2.58
CA GLU A 145 -12.38 -17.99 2.84
C GLU A 145 -12.95 -16.57 3.03
N GLN A 146 -12.30 -15.76 3.87
CA GLN A 146 -12.70 -14.36 4.10
C GLN A 146 -12.53 -13.50 2.85
N GLY A 147 -11.48 -13.75 2.06
CA GLY A 147 -11.28 -13.07 0.79
C GLY A 147 -12.39 -13.36 -0.21
N ARG A 148 -12.86 -14.61 -0.27
CA ARG A 148 -13.97 -15.03 -1.14
C ARG A 148 -15.28 -14.38 -0.73
N GLU A 149 -15.55 -14.31 0.57
CA GLU A 149 -16.70 -13.59 1.11
C GLU A 149 -16.66 -12.09 0.78
N LEU A 150 -15.49 -11.46 0.92
CA LEU A 150 -15.32 -10.03 0.67
C LEU A 150 -15.42 -9.66 -0.82
N PHE A 151 -14.80 -10.45 -1.69
CA PHE A 151 -14.69 -10.12 -3.12
C PHE A 151 -15.71 -10.83 -4.02
N GLY A 152 -16.45 -11.81 -3.50
CA GLY A 152 -17.44 -12.58 -4.26
C GLY A 152 -16.86 -13.45 -5.38
N ARG A 153 -15.59 -13.84 -5.28
CA ARG A 153 -14.85 -14.60 -6.31
C ARG A 153 -13.78 -15.48 -5.68
N GLU A 154 -13.37 -16.55 -6.36
CA GLU A 154 -12.32 -17.48 -5.90
C GLU A 154 -10.91 -16.92 -6.08
N LYS A 155 -10.68 -16.08 -7.10
CA LYS A 155 -9.37 -15.49 -7.42
C LYS A 155 -9.49 -13.99 -7.66
N LEU A 156 -8.49 -13.21 -7.25
CA LEU A 156 -8.46 -11.75 -7.46
C LEU A 156 -8.25 -11.36 -8.93
N VAL A 157 -7.48 -12.18 -9.65
CA VAL A 157 -7.21 -12.02 -11.08
C VAL A 157 -7.36 -13.40 -11.71
N SER A 158 -8.20 -13.50 -12.74
CA SER A 158 -8.17 -14.62 -13.67
C SER A 158 -7.34 -14.17 -14.86
N LEU A 159 -6.17 -14.77 -15.05
CA LEU A 159 -5.40 -14.47 -16.25
C LEU A 159 -5.96 -15.30 -17.41
N PRO A 160 -6.05 -14.73 -18.63
CA PRO A 160 -6.19 -15.58 -19.80
C PRO A 160 -4.97 -16.52 -19.87
N PRO A 161 -5.11 -17.76 -20.37
CA PRO A 161 -4.00 -18.69 -20.49
C PRO A 161 -2.85 -18.03 -21.24
N VAL A 162 -1.67 -18.00 -20.61
CA VAL A 162 -0.47 -17.37 -21.16
C VAL A 162 -0.09 -18.13 -22.43
N PRO A 163 -0.03 -17.50 -23.62
CA PRO A 163 0.56 -18.15 -24.79
C PRO A 163 2.03 -18.41 -24.48
N ASN A 164 2.50 -19.64 -24.72
CA ASN A 164 3.87 -20.09 -24.48
C ASN A 164 4.90 -18.98 -24.71
N LEU A 165 5.40 -18.38 -23.63
CA LEU A 165 6.53 -17.46 -23.69
C LEU A 165 7.77 -18.31 -23.95
N THR A 166 8.21 -18.35 -25.20
CA THR A 166 9.54 -18.86 -25.53
C THR A 166 10.59 -18.02 -24.78
N PRO A 167 11.57 -18.65 -24.11
CA PRO A 167 12.61 -17.91 -23.43
C PRO A 167 13.35 -17.03 -24.45
N ARG A 168 13.38 -15.71 -24.24
CA ARG A 168 14.30 -14.85 -24.99
C ARG A 168 15.73 -15.23 -24.58
N LYS A 169 16.47 -15.83 -25.51
CA LYS A 169 17.91 -16.00 -25.39
C LYS A 169 18.59 -14.62 -25.35
N GLY A 170 19.34 -14.38 -24.28
CA GLY A 170 20.53 -13.53 -24.27
C GLY A 170 20.34 -12.02 -24.20
N ALA A 171 20.87 -11.42 -23.13
CA ALA A 171 21.73 -10.25 -23.24
C ALA A 171 22.85 -10.46 -22.21
N SER A 172 24.07 -10.63 -22.73
CA SER A 172 25.35 -10.64 -22.02
C SER A 172 25.63 -9.32 -21.32
#